data_AF-A0A8H7W9F3-F1
#
_entry.id   AF-A0A8H7W9F3-F1
#
_cell.length_a   1.000
_cell.length_b   1.000
_cell.length_c   1.000
_cell.angle_alpha   90.00
_cell.angle_beta   90.00
_cell.angle_gamma   90.00
#
_symmetry.space_group_name_H-M   'P 1'
#
loop_
_entity.id
_entity.type
_entity.pdbx_description
1 polymer ?
#
loop_
_entity_poly.entity_id
_entity_poly.type
_entity_poly.pdbx_seq_one_letter_code
_entity_poly.pdbx_strand_id
1 'polypeptide(L)'
;MLDRVYFSVSAPGSRSVSRDREPKERYLFSKSMDLSHDRSAFFNARPSIDLDLESRDGSFDLEAMMRDEEGLISASHINKRSRSMFTCLEESPIIQTLLSYPAPDSLKIKPTSWLDGVRGIAALEVYIFHTISCWHTIFPAWHAEPDQTNILQLPALRTFFDSGGASVCVFFVLSGYVLTYKSLRWIRSGSRQLVYPSVASSMFRRGFRLYLPPILLTFCEMIATRFGYAPPLNFTFVAESTALAQFLDWIKETNYLVNPFYNFNTAIQGFVIHPKYDPVIWTIPLEFYGSFIVYFLLLLLARVPSNGTRMVLVAMFAALSMFLGAWNGFCFSTGMLLADFNLAQEENSAIPLFQPSRYSMIWKIIFAVAFYVAGFPTLSYPEAHVLPMFGYETLRSSIPMSLNMEDHSRFWWSISGLTMLFCTSQLPSFKSFFEANICQYLGKIAFSLYLVHQFCVMLFGFMMQRFLLGLFGLAQNQGGFWYWVACVIWYVPFTTIVFAIAAQVERLVDAPSVRFARWLEEKCLNMYRNLS
;
A
#
# COMPACT_ATOMS: atom_id res chain seq x y z
N MET A 1 -21.54 30.52 -8.92
CA MET A 1 -21.98 31.12 -7.64
C MET A 1 -21.94 30.06 -6.54
N LEU A 2 -20.77 29.42 -6.38
CA LEU A 2 -20.48 28.42 -5.35
C LEU A 2 -19.03 28.62 -4.91
N ASP A 3 -18.73 29.86 -4.52
CA ASP A 3 -17.53 30.23 -3.79
C ASP A 3 -17.97 30.55 -2.36
N ARG A 4 -17.22 30.06 -1.35
CA ARG A 4 -17.49 30.13 0.10
C ARG A 4 -18.49 29.11 0.68
N VAL A 5 -18.04 27.88 0.85
CA VAL A 5 -18.20 27.16 2.13
C VAL A 5 -16.85 26.51 2.45
N TYR A 6 -16.45 26.56 3.74
CA TYR A 6 -15.39 25.80 4.44
C TYR A 6 -14.53 26.72 5.33
N PHE A 7 -15.02 26.99 6.54
CA PHE A 7 -14.19 27.36 7.70
C PHE A 7 -14.98 27.14 8.99
N SER A 8 -14.44 26.31 9.90
CA SER A 8 -14.34 26.58 11.35
C SER A 8 -13.95 25.31 12.10
N VAL A 9 -12.64 25.14 12.37
CA VAL A 9 -12.17 24.19 13.40
C VAL A 9 -12.16 24.94 14.74
N SER A 10 -12.96 24.47 15.71
CA SER A 10 -13.03 25.04 17.06
C SER A 10 -12.45 24.06 18.07
N ALA A 11 -11.34 24.44 18.72
CA ALA A 11 -10.70 23.67 19.79
C ALA A 11 -11.53 23.67 21.10
N PRO A 12 -11.33 22.72 22.02
CA PRO A 12 -12.33 22.39 23.05
C PRO A 12 -12.31 23.30 24.29
N GLY A 13 -13.52 23.56 24.82
CA GLY A 13 -13.72 24.29 26.07
C GLY A 13 -13.57 23.42 27.32
N SER A 14 -12.83 23.93 28.31
CA SER A 14 -12.58 23.32 29.61
C SER A 14 -13.84 23.09 30.47
N ARG A 15 -13.89 21.97 31.21
CA ARG A 15 -14.61 21.90 32.49
C ARG A 15 -13.82 21.16 33.56
N SER A 16 -13.52 21.90 34.62
CA SER A 16 -13.01 21.39 35.89
C SER A 16 -14.15 20.88 36.79
N VAL A 17 -13.97 19.71 37.41
CA VAL A 17 -14.62 19.36 38.68
C VAL A 17 -13.59 18.70 39.59
N SER A 18 -13.61 19.08 40.87
CA SER A 18 -12.61 18.76 41.88
C SER A 18 -13.02 17.61 42.80
N ARG A 19 -12.01 16.87 43.28
CA ARG A 19 -11.87 16.23 44.63
C ARG A 19 -13.09 15.52 45.26
N ASP A 20 -12.92 14.26 45.65
CA ASP A 20 -12.60 13.92 47.05
C ASP A 20 -12.25 12.43 47.30
N ARG A 21 -11.36 12.21 48.30
CA ARG A 21 -11.23 11.04 49.22
C ARG A 21 -10.82 9.64 48.74
N GLU A 22 -9.55 9.34 49.01
CA GLU A 22 -9.03 8.09 49.62
C GLU A 22 -9.48 7.93 51.10
N PRO A 23 -9.11 6.87 51.85
CA PRO A 23 -8.89 5.44 51.50
C PRO A 23 -9.54 4.47 52.55
N LYS A 24 -9.37 3.14 52.42
CA LYS A 24 -9.05 2.20 53.53
C LYS A 24 -8.95 0.71 53.13
N GLU A 25 -7.86 0.06 53.60
CA GLU A 25 -7.77 -1.21 54.38
C GLU A 25 -8.51 -2.51 53.96
N ARG A 26 -8.08 -3.76 54.27
CA ARG A 26 -6.78 -4.43 54.61
C ARG A 26 -7.05 -5.96 54.70
N TYR A 27 -6.03 -6.79 55.00
CA TYR A 27 -6.04 -8.26 55.22
C TYR A 27 -6.11 -9.12 53.93
N LEU A 28 -5.15 -10.01 53.61
CA LEU A 28 -4.46 -11.11 54.33
C LEU A 28 -5.33 -12.35 54.60
N PHE A 29 -5.04 -13.46 53.88
CA PHE A 29 -4.51 -14.69 54.49
C PHE A 29 -3.88 -15.63 53.45
N SER A 30 -2.93 -16.46 53.87
CA SER A 30 -2.26 -17.48 53.05
C SER A 30 -2.82 -18.88 53.31
N LYS A 31 -2.61 -19.80 52.36
CA LYS A 31 -2.17 -21.16 52.71
C LYS A 31 -1.51 -21.89 51.54
N SER A 32 -0.43 -22.59 51.86
CA SER A 32 0.29 -23.54 51.00
C SER A 32 -0.34 -24.93 51.09
N MET A 33 -0.10 -25.76 50.07
CA MET A 33 0.00 -27.21 50.27
C MET A 33 0.82 -27.86 49.14
N ASP A 34 1.99 -28.37 49.50
CA ASP A 34 2.70 -29.39 48.71
C ASP A 34 1.92 -30.70 48.71
N LEU A 35 2.13 -31.54 47.69
CA LEU A 35 2.40 -32.96 47.88
C LEU A 35 2.99 -33.59 46.61
N SER A 36 3.96 -34.47 46.81
CA SER A 36 4.79 -35.10 45.79
C SER A 36 4.64 -36.63 45.78
N HIS A 37 4.75 -37.24 44.61
CA HIS A 37 5.26 -38.60 44.29
C HIS A 37 5.07 -38.79 42.77
N ASP A 38 6.05 -39.06 41.90
CA ASP A 38 7.32 -39.83 41.87
C ASP A 38 7.16 -41.16 41.08
N ARG A 39 8.09 -41.40 40.13
CA ARG A 39 8.32 -42.61 39.29
C ARG A 39 7.23 -42.93 38.24
N SER A 40 7.48 -43.59 37.10
CA SER A 40 8.68 -43.93 36.30
C SER A 40 8.21 -44.61 34.98
N ALA A 41 8.99 -44.81 33.91
CA ALA A 41 10.18 -44.14 33.35
C ALA A 41 10.40 -44.70 31.91
N PHE A 42 10.86 -43.89 30.95
CA PHE A 42 11.42 -44.40 29.68
C PHE A 42 12.53 -43.48 29.14
N PHE A 43 13.78 -43.84 29.43
CA PHE A 43 14.96 -43.29 28.76
C PHE A 43 15.12 -43.93 27.38
N ASN A 44 15.49 -43.12 26.39
CA ASN A 44 16.14 -43.60 25.16
C ASN A 44 17.29 -42.67 24.82
N ALA A 45 18.53 -43.16 25.02
CA ALA A 45 19.74 -42.41 24.76
C ALA A 45 20.18 -42.55 23.30
N ARG A 46 20.71 -41.47 22.72
CA ARG A 46 21.64 -41.50 21.58
C ARG A 46 22.78 -40.51 21.84
N PRO A 47 23.99 -40.76 21.30
CA PRO A 47 25.22 -40.36 21.98
C PRO A 47 25.67 -38.93 21.66
N SER A 48 26.39 -38.35 22.62
CA SER A 48 27.21 -37.17 22.45
C SER A 48 28.41 -37.45 21.53
N ILE A 49 28.71 -36.50 20.65
CA ILE A 49 30.00 -36.38 19.99
C ILE A 49 30.50 -34.98 20.32
N ASP A 50 31.51 -34.90 21.18
CA ASP A 50 32.29 -33.69 21.35
C ASP A 50 33.14 -33.46 20.11
N LEU A 51 33.11 -32.24 19.57
CA LEU A 51 34.06 -31.77 18.56
C LEU A 51 34.34 -30.29 18.82
N ASP A 52 35.63 -29.98 18.98
CA ASP A 52 36.12 -28.70 19.45
C ASP A 52 35.85 -27.52 18.50
N LEU A 53 35.80 -26.33 19.11
CA LEU A 53 35.72 -25.05 18.43
C LEU A 53 37.10 -24.66 17.87
N GLU A 54 37.26 -24.67 16.54
CA GLU A 54 38.21 -23.78 15.87
C GLU A 54 37.50 -22.87 14.87
N SER A 55 37.93 -21.61 14.85
CA SER A 55 37.29 -20.51 14.15
C SER A 55 37.61 -20.50 12.66
N ARG A 56 36.59 -20.29 11.83
CA ARG A 56 36.75 -19.77 10.46
C ARG A 56 35.57 -18.93 10.04
N ASP A 57 35.88 -17.75 9.49
CA ASP A 57 34.91 -16.76 9.02
C ASP A 57 33.93 -17.36 7.99
N GLY A 58 32.64 -17.12 8.24
CA GLY A 58 31.54 -17.58 7.41
C GLY A 58 30.48 -16.49 7.27
N SER A 59 30.69 -15.57 6.32
CA SER A 59 29.64 -14.64 5.91
C SER A 59 28.48 -15.41 5.28
N PHE A 60 27.42 -15.64 6.06
CA PHE A 60 26.19 -16.30 5.60
C PHE A 60 25.44 -15.43 4.56
N ASP A 61 25.83 -15.57 3.29
CA ASP A 61 25.26 -14.84 2.17
C ASP A 61 23.96 -15.52 1.68
N LEU A 62 22.84 -15.12 2.29
CA LEU A 62 21.53 -15.75 2.10
C LEU A 62 20.89 -15.53 0.70
N GLU A 63 21.57 -14.81 -0.20
CA GLU A 63 21.16 -14.65 -1.61
C GLU A 63 21.99 -15.51 -2.59
N ALA A 64 23.13 -16.07 -2.16
CA ALA A 64 24.01 -16.85 -3.03
C ALA A 64 23.40 -18.20 -3.44
N MET A 65 22.70 -18.88 -2.52
CA MET A 65 22.09 -20.20 -2.75
C MET A 65 20.92 -20.22 -3.77
N MET A 66 20.57 -19.09 -4.39
CA MET A 66 19.57 -19.00 -5.46
C MET A 66 20.17 -18.70 -6.84
N ARG A 67 21.51 -18.62 -6.99
CA ARG A 67 22.17 -18.24 -8.25
C ARG A 67 22.71 -19.39 -9.09
N ASP A 68 22.96 -20.56 -8.50
CA ASP A 68 23.77 -21.60 -9.14
C ASP A 68 22.97 -22.65 -9.95
N GLU A 69 21.65 -22.48 -10.13
CA GLU A 69 20.79 -23.43 -10.87
C GLU A 69 20.15 -22.90 -12.18
N GLU A 70 20.24 -21.60 -12.50
CA GLU A 70 19.61 -21.00 -13.71
C GLU A 70 20.62 -20.54 -14.78
N GLY A 71 21.72 -21.27 -14.94
CA GLY A 71 22.80 -20.92 -15.86
C GLY A 71 22.93 -21.82 -17.09
N LEU A 72 21.97 -21.83 -18.03
CA LEU A 72 22.19 -22.19 -19.46
C LEU A 72 20.92 -21.95 -20.33
N ILE A 73 21.10 -21.70 -21.65
CA ILE A 73 20.04 -21.61 -22.71
C ILE A 73 19.20 -20.29 -22.64
N SER A 74 19.00 -19.48 -23.69
CA SER A 74 19.53 -19.44 -25.06
C SER A 74 19.50 -17.99 -25.59
N ALA A 75 20.48 -17.60 -26.41
CA ALA A 75 20.43 -16.38 -27.20
C ALA A 75 19.90 -16.68 -28.62
N SER A 76 18.98 -15.86 -29.15
CA SER A 76 18.67 -15.86 -30.57
C SER A 76 18.40 -14.45 -31.10
N HIS A 77 18.97 -14.16 -32.27
CA HIS A 77 18.88 -12.85 -32.92
C HIS A 77 17.52 -12.67 -33.61
N ILE A 78 16.89 -11.50 -33.44
CA ILE A 78 15.79 -11.05 -34.30
C ILE A 78 16.21 -9.80 -35.09
N ASN A 79 15.82 -9.80 -36.36
CA ASN A 79 16.45 -9.03 -37.42
C ASN A 79 15.90 -7.59 -37.52
N LYS A 80 16.79 -6.60 -37.76
CA LYS A 80 16.41 -5.18 -37.93
C LYS A 80 16.04 -4.86 -39.38
N ARG A 81 14.79 -4.50 -39.65
CA ARG A 81 14.46 -3.55 -40.75
C ARG A 81 13.08 -2.90 -40.58
N SER A 82 12.98 -1.65 -41.06
CA SER A 82 11.77 -0.82 -41.16
C SER A 82 11.35 0.03 -39.94
N ARG A 83 12.17 1.03 -39.58
CA ARG A 83 11.73 2.30 -38.97
C ARG A 83 12.57 3.45 -39.55
N SER A 84 11.96 4.35 -40.32
CA SER A 84 12.67 5.41 -41.07
C SER A 84 11.98 6.79 -40.96
N MET A 85 11.37 7.07 -39.80
CA MET A 85 10.79 8.39 -39.51
C MET A 85 10.82 8.73 -38.01
N PHE A 86 10.83 7.72 -37.12
CA PHE A 86 10.96 7.88 -35.67
C PHE A 86 12.40 8.06 -35.15
N THR A 87 13.41 7.69 -35.97
CA THR A 87 14.81 7.64 -35.55
C THR A 87 15.39 8.99 -35.11
N CYS A 88 14.92 10.11 -35.66
CA CYS A 88 15.42 11.44 -35.30
C CYS A 88 15.03 11.91 -33.87
N LEU A 89 14.02 11.30 -33.26
CA LEU A 89 13.64 11.53 -31.85
C LEU A 89 14.25 10.48 -30.90
N GLU A 90 14.64 9.31 -31.42
CA GLU A 90 15.29 8.25 -30.67
C GLU A 90 16.77 8.52 -30.35
N GLU A 91 17.44 9.51 -30.97
CA GLU A 91 18.89 9.73 -30.76
C GLU A 91 19.26 10.51 -29.48
N SER A 92 18.30 11.11 -28.77
CA SER A 92 18.60 11.73 -27.47
C SER A 92 18.78 10.65 -26.40
N PRO A 93 19.97 10.53 -25.76
CA PRO A 93 20.20 9.53 -24.71
C PRO A 93 19.30 9.75 -23.49
N ILE A 94 18.80 10.99 -23.30
CA ILE A 94 17.81 11.32 -22.27
C ILE A 94 16.45 10.73 -22.63
N ILE A 95 16.00 10.84 -23.88
CA ILE A 95 14.71 10.29 -24.33
C ILE A 95 14.75 8.77 -24.35
N GLN A 96 15.84 8.15 -24.83
CA GLN A 96 16.03 6.71 -24.70
C GLN A 96 16.01 6.26 -23.23
N THR A 97 16.68 7.00 -22.34
CA THR A 97 16.68 6.71 -20.89
C THR A 97 15.28 6.85 -20.27
N LEU A 98 14.48 7.83 -20.74
CA LEU A 98 13.11 8.06 -20.28
C LEU A 98 12.16 6.91 -20.67
N LEU A 99 12.29 6.42 -21.91
CA LEU A 99 11.33 5.48 -22.52
C LEU A 99 11.75 4.00 -22.48
N SER A 100 13.04 3.69 -22.33
CA SER A 100 13.57 2.31 -22.39
C SER A 100 13.66 1.65 -21.02
N TYR A 101 12.73 1.97 -20.10
CA TYR A 101 12.69 1.40 -18.75
C TYR A 101 11.42 0.57 -18.56
N PRO A 102 11.50 -0.63 -17.95
CA PRO A 102 12.69 -1.32 -17.46
C PRO A 102 13.48 -2.01 -18.59
N ALA A 103 14.68 -2.50 -18.27
CA ALA A 103 15.53 -3.18 -19.26
C ALA A 103 14.85 -4.46 -19.81
N PRO A 104 15.01 -4.79 -21.10
CA PRO A 104 14.19 -5.79 -21.80
C PRO A 104 14.01 -7.16 -21.13
N ASP A 105 15.01 -7.66 -20.40
CA ASP A 105 14.99 -8.99 -19.76
C ASP A 105 14.91 -8.94 -18.22
N SER A 106 14.64 -7.76 -17.64
CA SER A 106 14.67 -7.56 -16.18
C SER A 106 13.41 -8.00 -15.43
N LEU A 107 12.29 -8.23 -16.14
CA LEU A 107 11.02 -8.69 -15.57
C LEU A 107 10.96 -10.23 -15.55
N LYS A 108 11.58 -10.84 -14.53
CA LYS A 108 11.46 -12.30 -14.27
C LYS A 108 10.21 -12.62 -13.47
N ILE A 109 9.36 -13.53 -13.98
CA ILE A 109 8.20 -14.06 -13.27
C ILE A 109 8.63 -15.00 -12.13
N LYS A 110 7.98 -14.86 -10.97
CA LYS A 110 8.16 -15.64 -9.75
C LYS A 110 6.78 -16.10 -9.23
N PRO A 111 6.68 -17.08 -8.32
CA PRO A 111 5.39 -17.53 -7.75
C PRO A 111 4.53 -16.42 -7.09
N THR A 112 5.14 -15.30 -6.74
CA THR A 112 4.50 -14.12 -6.15
C THR A 112 4.31 -12.96 -7.13
N SER A 113 4.72 -13.07 -8.40
CA SER A 113 4.70 -11.96 -9.37
C SER A 113 3.30 -11.40 -9.64
N TRP A 114 2.25 -12.22 -9.56
CA TRP A 114 0.87 -11.73 -9.64
C TRP A 114 0.56 -10.66 -8.58
N LEU A 115 1.19 -10.69 -7.38
CA LEU A 115 1.01 -9.65 -6.35
C LEU A 115 1.59 -8.30 -6.79
N ASP A 116 2.74 -8.32 -7.48
CA ASP A 116 3.34 -7.11 -8.05
C ASP A 116 2.45 -6.56 -9.19
N GLY A 117 1.83 -7.45 -9.98
CA GLY A 117 0.84 -7.07 -10.98
C GLY A 117 -0.43 -6.44 -10.40
N VAL A 118 -0.99 -6.99 -9.31
CA VAL A 118 -2.12 -6.37 -8.60
C VAL A 118 -1.71 -5.01 -8.02
N ARG A 119 -0.50 -4.88 -7.46
CA ARG A 119 0.06 -3.59 -7.01
C ARG A 119 0.11 -2.58 -8.16
N GLY A 120 0.53 -3.01 -9.34
CA GLY A 120 0.60 -2.17 -10.54
C GLY A 120 -0.76 -1.63 -10.97
N ILE A 121 -1.78 -2.49 -11.02
CA ILE A 121 -3.14 -2.09 -11.38
C ILE A 121 -3.78 -1.20 -10.32
N ALA A 122 -3.54 -1.44 -9.03
CA ALA A 122 -3.98 -0.53 -7.96
C ALA A 122 -3.30 0.85 -8.04
N ALA A 123 -2.04 0.93 -8.45
CA ALA A 123 -1.34 2.22 -8.67
C ALA A 123 -1.87 2.97 -9.89
N LEU A 124 -2.20 2.25 -10.97
CA LEU A 124 -2.87 2.81 -12.14
C LEU A 124 -4.27 3.36 -11.78
N GLU A 125 -5.01 2.65 -10.93
CA GLU A 125 -6.34 3.09 -10.51
C GLU A 125 -6.28 4.36 -9.64
N VAL A 126 -5.38 4.42 -8.65
CA VAL A 126 -5.14 5.65 -7.86
C VAL A 126 -4.72 6.83 -8.76
N TYR A 127 -3.89 6.56 -9.77
CA TYR A 127 -3.53 7.54 -10.79
C TYR A 127 -4.76 8.04 -11.57
N ILE A 128 -5.65 7.15 -12.01
CA ILE A 128 -6.89 7.52 -12.72
C ILE A 128 -7.82 8.33 -11.80
N PHE A 129 -8.09 7.87 -10.58
CA PHE A 129 -8.90 8.58 -9.57
C PHE A 129 -8.47 10.05 -9.36
N HIS A 130 -7.17 10.26 -9.24
CA HIS A 130 -6.62 11.60 -9.06
C HIS A 130 -6.61 12.45 -10.33
N THR A 131 -6.45 11.85 -11.51
CA THR A 131 -6.37 12.59 -12.78
C THR A 131 -7.72 12.84 -13.42
N ILE A 132 -8.71 11.96 -13.23
CA ILE A 132 -10.08 12.19 -13.68
C ILE A 132 -10.72 13.35 -12.91
N SER A 133 -10.37 13.51 -11.63
CA SER A 133 -10.76 14.63 -10.78
C SER A 133 -10.28 16.01 -11.30
N CYS A 134 -9.28 16.06 -12.20
CA CYS A 134 -8.92 17.31 -12.89
C CYS A 134 -10.00 17.75 -13.89
N TRP A 135 -10.75 16.80 -14.46
CA TRP A 135 -11.78 17.02 -15.48
C TRP A 135 -13.20 16.99 -14.90
N HIS A 136 -13.48 16.07 -13.98
CA HIS A 136 -14.79 15.97 -13.36
C HIS A 136 -14.69 15.28 -12.01
N THR A 137 -15.21 15.92 -10.96
CA THR A 137 -15.35 15.31 -9.64
C THR A 137 -16.45 14.25 -9.69
N ILE A 138 -16.12 13.00 -9.37
CA ILE A 138 -17.03 11.85 -9.42
C ILE A 138 -17.26 11.19 -8.05
N PHE A 139 -16.83 11.85 -6.96
CA PHE A 139 -17.02 11.37 -5.58
C PHE A 139 -18.49 11.13 -5.21
N PRO A 140 -19.46 11.99 -5.59
CA PRO A 140 -20.87 11.72 -5.35
C PRO A 140 -21.38 10.52 -6.15
N ALA A 141 -22.36 9.81 -5.60
CA ALA A 141 -23.07 8.77 -6.32
C ALA A 141 -23.85 9.34 -7.53
N TRP A 142 -24.09 8.49 -8.52
CA TRP A 142 -25.00 8.82 -9.62
C TRP A 142 -26.40 9.14 -9.09
N HIS A 143 -26.98 10.26 -9.53
CA HIS A 143 -28.21 10.86 -9.01
C HIS A 143 -28.21 11.16 -7.49
N ALA A 144 -27.04 11.44 -6.89
CA ALA A 144 -26.98 12.05 -5.55
C ALA A 144 -27.69 13.42 -5.53
N GLU A 145 -27.54 14.20 -6.61
CA GLU A 145 -28.35 15.38 -6.91
C GLU A 145 -28.95 15.26 -8.33
N PRO A 146 -30.02 16.01 -8.68
CA PRO A 146 -30.71 15.85 -9.97
C PRO A 146 -29.86 16.10 -11.22
N ASP A 147 -28.75 16.82 -11.09
CA ASP A 147 -27.79 17.14 -12.15
C ASP A 147 -26.57 16.18 -12.18
N GLN A 148 -26.37 15.35 -11.15
CA GLN A 148 -25.30 14.34 -11.03
C GLN A 148 -25.57 13.10 -11.91
N THR A 149 -25.68 13.34 -13.21
CA THR A 149 -26.10 12.37 -14.23
C THR A 149 -24.92 11.77 -15.02
N ASN A 150 -23.67 11.99 -14.58
CA ASN A 150 -22.50 11.56 -15.33
C ASN A 150 -22.42 10.03 -15.41
N ILE A 151 -22.27 9.51 -16.62
CA ILE A 151 -22.15 8.07 -16.91
C ILE A 151 -21.00 7.44 -16.12
N LEU A 152 -19.90 8.18 -15.87
CA LEU A 152 -18.77 7.67 -15.07
C LEU A 152 -19.10 7.40 -13.60
N GLN A 153 -20.18 7.99 -13.06
CA GLN A 153 -20.66 7.74 -11.69
C GLN A 153 -21.53 6.49 -11.58
N LEU A 154 -21.95 5.88 -12.71
CA LEU A 154 -22.84 4.71 -12.71
C LEU A 154 -22.27 3.57 -11.85
N PRO A 155 -23.11 2.85 -11.09
CA PRO A 155 -22.67 1.70 -10.31
C PRO A 155 -21.93 0.66 -11.17
N ALA A 156 -20.93 0.00 -10.58
CA ALA A 156 -19.92 -0.83 -11.25
C ALA A 156 -18.97 -0.09 -12.22
N LEU A 157 -19.46 0.82 -13.06
CA LEU A 157 -18.62 1.58 -13.98
C LEU A 157 -17.70 2.55 -13.22
N ARG A 158 -18.21 3.19 -12.16
CA ARG A 158 -17.41 4.06 -11.29
C ARG A 158 -16.22 3.36 -10.65
N THR A 159 -16.20 2.03 -10.48
CA THR A 159 -15.01 1.33 -9.95
C THR A 159 -13.77 1.54 -10.83
N PHE A 160 -13.92 1.72 -12.15
CA PHE A 160 -12.77 1.95 -13.04
C PHE A 160 -12.15 3.36 -12.92
N PHE A 161 -12.81 4.29 -12.21
CA PHE A 161 -12.44 5.70 -12.16
C PHE A 161 -12.43 6.30 -10.74
N ASP A 162 -13.17 5.73 -9.79
CA ASP A 162 -13.41 6.25 -8.44
C ASP A 162 -13.42 5.13 -7.39
N SER A 163 -12.33 4.36 -7.33
CA SER A 163 -12.07 3.35 -6.30
C SER A 163 -10.71 3.51 -5.61
N GLY A 164 -10.08 4.70 -5.69
CA GLY A 164 -8.79 5.01 -5.05
C GLY A 164 -8.74 4.64 -3.56
N GLY A 165 -9.86 4.82 -2.84
CA GLY A 165 -10.02 4.39 -1.46
C GLY A 165 -9.87 2.86 -1.26
N ALA A 166 -10.44 2.06 -2.17
CA ALA A 166 -10.31 0.61 -2.20
C ALA A 166 -8.94 0.13 -2.70
N SER A 167 -8.32 0.83 -3.66
CA SER A 167 -6.95 0.55 -4.11
C SER A 167 -5.92 0.74 -2.98
N VAL A 168 -6.12 1.73 -2.10
CA VAL A 168 -5.31 1.87 -0.86
C VAL A 168 -5.53 0.69 0.09
N CYS A 169 -6.75 0.20 0.25
CA CYS A 169 -7.01 -1.04 1.01
C CYS A 169 -6.31 -2.25 0.37
N VAL A 170 -6.35 -2.40 -0.97
CA VAL A 170 -5.60 -3.43 -1.69
C VAL A 170 -4.10 -3.34 -1.42
N PHE A 171 -3.50 -2.14 -1.44
CA PHE A 171 -2.09 -1.96 -1.06
C PHE A 171 -1.79 -2.43 0.36
N PHE A 172 -2.66 -2.15 1.33
CA PHE A 172 -2.44 -2.55 2.72
C PHE A 172 -2.59 -4.06 2.92
N VAL A 173 -3.55 -4.72 2.25
CA VAL A 173 -3.65 -6.20 2.25
C VAL A 173 -2.45 -6.83 1.53
N LEU A 174 -2.03 -6.31 0.38
CA LEU A 174 -0.81 -6.74 -0.32
C LEU A 174 0.44 -6.60 0.55
N SER A 175 0.58 -5.49 1.27
CA SER A 175 1.71 -5.26 2.18
C SER A 175 1.69 -6.25 3.34
N GLY A 176 0.53 -6.49 3.97
CA GLY A 176 0.38 -7.53 4.98
C GLY A 176 0.81 -8.91 4.49
N TYR A 177 0.40 -9.28 3.27
CA TYR A 177 0.78 -10.54 2.62
C TYR A 177 2.30 -10.63 2.40
N VAL A 178 2.88 -9.67 1.67
CA VAL A 178 4.27 -9.73 1.19
C VAL A 178 5.27 -9.65 2.35
N LEU A 179 5.00 -8.81 3.35
CA LEU A 179 5.88 -8.65 4.52
C LEU A 179 5.92 -9.90 5.40
N THR A 180 4.84 -10.70 5.43
CA THR A 180 4.74 -11.86 6.32
C THR A 180 5.04 -13.19 5.63
N TYR A 181 4.88 -13.29 4.31
CA TYR A 181 5.02 -14.52 3.53
C TYR A 181 6.30 -15.32 3.84
N LYS A 182 7.48 -14.67 3.79
CA LYS A 182 8.76 -15.33 4.06
C LYS A 182 8.85 -15.87 5.49
N SER A 183 8.40 -15.06 6.46
CA SER A 183 8.38 -15.39 7.89
C SER A 183 7.41 -16.52 8.22
N LEU A 184 6.21 -16.50 7.65
CA LEU A 184 5.23 -17.58 7.78
C LEU A 184 5.76 -18.89 7.19
N ARG A 185 6.40 -18.84 6.01
CA ARG A 185 7.00 -20.04 5.39
C ARG A 185 8.02 -20.72 6.32
N TRP A 186 8.89 -19.97 7.00
CA TRP A 186 9.80 -20.55 8.01
C TRP A 186 9.09 -21.07 9.26
N ILE A 187 8.02 -20.42 9.73
CA ILE A 187 7.25 -20.91 10.87
C ILE A 187 6.66 -22.29 10.54
N ARG A 188 6.12 -22.45 9.32
CA ARG A 188 5.50 -23.68 8.86
C ARG A 188 6.52 -24.78 8.54
N SER A 189 7.68 -24.44 7.96
CA SER A 189 8.80 -25.37 7.75
C SER A 189 9.58 -25.73 9.04
N GLY A 190 9.12 -25.26 10.21
CA GLY A 190 9.77 -25.50 11.50
C GLY A 190 11.01 -24.63 11.79
N SER A 191 11.51 -23.87 10.80
CA SER A 191 12.71 -23.02 10.87
C SER A 191 12.51 -21.71 11.65
N ARG A 192 11.79 -21.76 12.78
CA ARG A 192 11.34 -20.61 13.59
C ARG A 192 12.46 -19.68 14.05
N GLN A 193 13.69 -20.18 14.18
CA GLN A 193 14.88 -19.40 14.54
C GLN A 193 15.22 -18.29 13.52
N LEU A 194 14.81 -18.45 12.26
CA LEU A 194 15.07 -17.47 11.19
C LEU A 194 14.09 -16.28 11.20
N VAL A 195 12.98 -16.40 11.94
CA VAL A 195 11.91 -15.38 11.97
C VAL A 195 12.40 -14.09 12.60
N TYR A 196 13.01 -14.13 13.79
CA TYR A 196 13.45 -12.93 14.49
C TYR A 196 14.50 -12.13 13.67
N PRO A 197 15.61 -12.72 13.18
CA PRO A 197 16.57 -12.00 12.35
C PRO A 197 15.92 -11.37 11.11
N SER A 198 15.04 -12.10 10.41
CA SER A 198 14.41 -11.57 9.21
C SER A 198 13.38 -10.47 9.50
N VAL A 199 12.65 -10.53 10.63
CA VAL A 199 11.69 -9.49 11.01
C VAL A 199 12.44 -8.23 11.45
N ALA A 200 13.46 -8.34 12.31
CA ALA A 200 14.30 -7.22 12.74
C ALA A 200 14.96 -6.52 11.54
N SER A 201 15.51 -7.31 10.62
CA SER A 201 16.09 -6.86 9.35
C SER A 201 15.08 -6.13 8.44
N SER A 202 13.85 -6.65 8.35
CA SER A 202 12.77 -6.00 7.60
C SER A 202 12.29 -4.70 8.26
N MET A 203 12.18 -4.67 9.60
CA MET A 203 11.80 -3.50 10.38
C MET A 203 12.80 -2.36 10.20
N PHE A 204 14.10 -2.63 10.34
CA PHE A 204 15.17 -1.63 10.23
C PHE A 204 15.11 -0.88 8.88
N ARG A 205 15.02 -1.63 7.77
CA ARG A 205 15.00 -1.02 6.43
C ARG A 205 13.67 -0.33 6.06
N ARG A 206 12.55 -0.71 6.70
CA ARG A 206 11.20 -0.27 6.31
C ARG A 206 11.04 1.25 6.39
N GLY A 207 11.57 1.88 7.45
CA GLY A 207 11.48 3.34 7.64
C GLY A 207 12.18 4.09 6.50
N PHE A 208 13.45 3.77 6.24
CA PHE A 208 14.23 4.40 5.16
C PHE A 208 13.57 4.23 3.79
N ARG A 209 13.10 3.01 3.45
CA ARG A 209 12.43 2.75 2.18
C ARG A 209 11.15 3.57 2.00
N LEU A 210 10.32 3.66 3.04
CA LEU A 210 9.02 4.32 2.96
C LEU A 210 9.14 5.85 2.98
N TYR A 211 10.01 6.41 3.83
CA TYR A 211 10.06 7.86 4.05
C TYR A 211 11.06 8.60 3.14
N LEU A 212 12.18 8.00 2.70
CA LEU A 212 13.17 8.74 1.91
C LEU A 212 12.62 9.27 0.56
N PRO A 213 11.87 8.49 -0.25
CA PRO A 213 11.34 9.01 -1.51
C PRO A 213 10.29 10.13 -1.35
N PRO A 214 9.30 10.05 -0.43
CA PRO A 214 8.41 11.17 -0.10
C PRO A 214 9.12 12.44 0.39
N ILE A 215 10.18 12.31 1.22
CA ILE A 215 10.95 13.47 1.70
C ILE A 215 11.61 14.20 0.51
N LEU A 216 12.17 13.45 -0.45
CA LEU A 216 12.76 14.02 -1.66
C LEU A 216 11.70 14.63 -2.60
N LEU A 217 10.53 14.01 -2.74
CA LEU A 217 9.42 14.56 -3.53
C LEU A 217 8.92 15.89 -2.96
N THR A 218 8.59 15.92 -1.67
CA THR A 218 8.09 17.14 -1.00
C THR A 218 9.13 18.27 -0.98
N PHE A 219 10.42 17.94 -1.00
CA PHE A 219 11.49 18.92 -1.20
C PHE A 219 11.45 19.53 -2.62
N CYS A 220 11.20 18.73 -3.65
CA CYS A 220 11.00 19.21 -5.01
C CYS A 220 9.72 20.07 -5.15
N GLU A 221 8.64 19.72 -4.45
CA GLU A 221 7.41 20.52 -4.38
C GLU A 221 7.59 21.85 -3.65
N MET A 222 8.35 21.85 -2.56
CA MET A 222 8.77 23.06 -1.85
C MET A 222 9.53 24.01 -2.78
N ILE A 223 10.45 23.48 -3.60
CA ILE A 223 11.14 24.26 -4.62
C ILE A 223 10.16 24.75 -5.70
N ALA A 224 9.29 23.88 -6.22
CA ALA A 224 8.31 24.24 -7.26
C ALA A 224 7.34 25.35 -6.79
N THR A 225 6.98 25.35 -5.50
CA THR A 225 6.22 26.44 -4.86
C THR A 225 6.90 27.79 -5.03
N ARG A 226 8.24 27.84 -4.94
CA ARG A 226 9.01 29.09 -5.15
C ARG A 226 8.98 29.60 -6.60
N PHE A 227 8.61 28.76 -7.55
CA PHE A 227 8.40 29.10 -8.96
C PHE A 227 6.91 29.32 -9.31
N GLY A 228 6.01 29.35 -8.32
CA GLY A 228 4.58 29.64 -8.50
C GLY A 228 3.70 28.40 -8.71
N TYR A 229 4.24 27.18 -8.55
CA TYR A 229 3.47 25.94 -8.62
C TYR A 229 3.01 25.51 -7.22
N ALA A 230 1.74 25.73 -6.88
CA ALA A 230 1.17 25.33 -5.59
C ALA A 230 0.57 23.90 -5.65
N PRO A 231 0.67 23.10 -4.57
CA PRO A 231 0.10 21.75 -4.49
C PRO A 231 -1.38 21.68 -4.92
N PRO A 232 -1.72 20.80 -5.87
CA PRO A 232 -2.98 20.88 -6.63
C PRO A 232 -4.21 20.40 -5.84
N LEU A 233 -4.01 19.59 -4.80
CA LEU A 233 -5.06 19.02 -3.95
C LEU A 233 -5.12 19.60 -2.54
N ASN A 234 -4.22 20.52 -2.19
CA ASN A 234 -4.30 21.24 -0.92
C ASN A 234 -4.85 22.66 -1.17
N PHE A 235 -6.18 22.76 -1.21
CA PHE A 235 -6.89 24.03 -1.42
C PHE A 235 -6.65 25.08 -0.32
N THR A 236 -6.06 24.66 0.81
CA THR A 236 -5.65 25.54 1.92
C THR A 236 -4.16 25.88 1.92
N PHE A 237 -3.40 25.47 0.91
CA PHE A 237 -1.97 25.72 0.83
C PHE A 237 -1.65 27.21 0.70
N VAL A 238 -0.83 27.71 1.62
CA VAL A 238 -0.26 29.06 1.57
C VAL A 238 1.25 28.94 1.47
N ALA A 239 1.81 29.58 0.44
CA ALA A 239 3.26 29.70 0.26
C ALA A 239 3.84 30.73 1.25
N GLU A 240 5.04 30.45 1.75
CA GLU A 240 5.71 31.32 2.73
C GLU A 240 6.27 32.58 2.06
N SER A 241 6.44 33.66 2.82
CA SER A 241 6.89 34.95 2.28
C SER A 241 8.30 34.91 1.66
N THR A 242 9.20 34.06 2.18
CA THR A 242 10.60 33.95 1.73
C THR A 242 11.01 32.51 1.47
N ALA A 243 12.06 32.30 0.66
CA ALA A 243 12.59 30.96 0.41
C ALA A 243 13.12 30.27 1.68
N LEU A 244 13.73 31.02 2.61
CA LEU A 244 14.17 30.48 3.89
C LEU A 244 12.99 30.07 4.78
N ALA A 245 11.93 30.88 4.85
CA ALA A 245 10.71 30.52 5.56
C ALA A 245 10.07 29.26 4.98
N GLN A 246 10.00 29.13 3.64
CA GLN A 246 9.50 27.94 2.98
C GLN A 246 10.33 26.68 3.31
N PHE A 247 11.66 26.80 3.33
CA PHE A 247 12.53 25.69 3.68
C PHE A 247 12.38 25.24 5.15
N LEU A 248 12.25 26.20 6.08
CA LEU A 248 12.00 25.91 7.49
C LEU A 248 10.62 25.29 7.73
N ASP A 249 9.60 25.75 7.00
CA ASP A 249 8.28 25.14 6.99
C ASP A 249 8.32 23.70 6.42
N TRP A 250 9.03 23.45 5.33
CA TRP A 250 9.24 22.08 4.82
C TRP A 250 9.97 21.17 5.83
N ILE A 251 10.96 21.67 6.59
CA ILE A 251 11.58 20.92 7.69
C ILE A 251 10.53 20.57 8.77
N LYS A 252 9.68 21.53 9.16
CA LYS A 252 8.61 21.33 10.15
C LYS A 252 7.58 20.30 9.68
N GLU A 253 7.12 20.38 8.44
CA GLU A 253 6.15 19.45 7.86
C GLU A 253 6.76 18.05 7.64
N THR A 254 8.03 17.99 7.23
CA THR A 254 8.81 16.73 7.17
C THR A 254 8.90 16.10 8.56
N ASN A 255 9.15 16.91 9.61
CA ASN A 255 9.16 16.43 10.98
C ASN A 255 7.78 15.88 11.40
N TYR A 256 6.65 16.53 11.06
CA TYR A 256 5.33 15.95 11.34
C TYR A 256 5.08 14.63 10.60
N LEU A 257 5.56 14.50 9.35
CA LEU A 257 5.44 13.27 8.58
C LEU A 257 6.22 12.10 9.22
N VAL A 258 7.46 12.33 9.69
CA VAL A 258 8.34 11.25 10.19
C VAL A 258 8.30 11.03 11.70
N ASN A 259 7.87 12.02 12.49
CA ASN A 259 7.95 11.96 13.95
C ASN A 259 6.92 10.98 14.54
N PRO A 260 7.36 9.86 15.16
CA PRO A 260 6.44 8.87 15.68
C PRO A 260 5.60 9.40 16.84
N PHE A 261 6.12 10.34 17.64
CA PHE A 261 5.38 10.93 18.76
C PHE A 261 4.25 11.87 18.31
N TYR A 262 4.25 12.29 17.04
CA TYR A 262 3.19 13.10 16.45
C TYR A 262 2.13 12.23 15.76
N ASN A 263 2.55 11.32 14.88
CA ASN A 263 1.65 10.61 13.97
C ASN A 263 1.13 9.25 14.49
N PHE A 264 1.76 8.64 15.50
CA PHE A 264 1.46 7.26 15.93
C PHE A 264 -0.01 7.04 16.32
N ASN A 265 -0.57 7.91 17.17
CA ASN A 265 -1.93 7.71 17.69
C ASN A 265 -2.97 7.69 16.55
N THR A 266 -2.89 8.69 15.66
CA THR A 266 -3.79 8.86 14.51
C THR A 266 -3.61 7.72 13.51
N ALA A 267 -2.37 7.37 13.16
CA ALA A 267 -2.08 6.35 12.16
C ALA A 267 -2.35 4.91 12.64
N ILE A 268 -2.23 4.61 13.94
CA ILE A 268 -2.64 3.32 14.53
C ILE A 268 -4.17 3.17 14.53
N GLN A 269 -4.91 4.25 14.77
CA GLN A 269 -6.38 4.26 14.67
C GLN A 269 -6.88 4.23 13.21
N GLY A 270 -6.00 4.46 12.22
CA GLY A 270 -6.34 4.50 10.80
C GLY A 270 -6.92 5.83 10.34
N PHE A 271 -6.83 6.89 11.13
CA PHE A 271 -7.24 8.24 10.76
C PHE A 271 -6.22 8.91 9.84
N VAL A 272 -6.70 9.81 8.99
CA VAL A 272 -5.92 10.43 7.92
C VAL A 272 -5.35 11.78 8.38
N ILE A 273 -4.06 12.01 8.09
CA ILE A 273 -3.44 13.34 8.19
C ILE A 273 -2.83 13.63 6.82
N HIS A 274 -3.38 14.61 6.11
CA HIS A 274 -2.84 15.09 4.84
C HIS A 274 -1.67 16.07 5.08
N PRO A 275 -0.44 15.76 4.62
CA PRO A 275 0.69 16.69 4.74
C PRO A 275 0.54 17.93 3.87
N LYS A 276 1.19 19.04 4.25
CA LYS A 276 1.04 20.34 3.58
C LYS A 276 1.43 20.32 2.09
N TYR A 277 2.58 19.69 1.75
CA TYR A 277 3.18 19.73 0.42
C TYR A 277 2.56 18.70 -0.54
N ASP A 278 2.55 17.42 -0.16
CA ASP A 278 1.83 16.37 -0.88
C ASP A 278 0.73 15.81 0.02
N PRO A 279 -0.56 16.06 -0.25
CA PRO A 279 -1.63 15.50 0.56
C PRO A 279 -1.78 13.98 0.35
N VAL A 280 -1.23 13.37 -0.71
CA VAL A 280 -1.38 11.95 -1.06
C VAL A 280 -0.44 11.03 -0.27
N ILE A 281 0.69 11.53 0.26
CA ILE A 281 1.59 10.72 1.11
C ILE A 281 1.06 10.47 2.54
N TRP A 282 -0.19 10.85 2.83
CA TRP A 282 -0.92 10.53 4.07
C TRP A 282 -0.91 9.03 4.40
N THR A 283 -0.79 8.16 3.40
CA THR A 283 -0.73 6.71 3.57
C THR A 283 0.57 6.22 4.21
N ILE A 284 1.68 6.96 4.10
CA ILE A 284 3.02 6.49 4.48
C ILE A 284 3.11 6.15 5.98
N PRO A 285 2.62 6.98 6.94
CA PRO A 285 2.56 6.59 8.35
C PRO A 285 1.68 5.36 8.59
N LEU A 286 0.51 5.26 7.95
CA LEU A 286 -0.39 4.11 8.11
C LEU A 286 0.25 2.82 7.57
N GLU A 287 0.98 2.89 6.45
CA GLU A 287 1.70 1.76 5.88
C GLU A 287 2.88 1.34 6.78
N PHE A 288 3.59 2.32 7.35
CA PHE A 288 4.68 2.07 8.30
C PHE A 288 4.15 1.35 9.55
N TYR A 289 3.13 1.87 10.22
CA TYR A 289 2.60 1.24 11.43
C TYR A 289 1.82 -0.05 11.17
N GLY A 290 1.09 -0.16 10.06
CA GLY A 290 0.49 -1.42 9.62
C GLY A 290 1.53 -2.53 9.41
N SER A 291 2.72 -2.17 8.91
CA SER A 291 3.86 -3.10 8.85
C SER A 291 4.30 -3.56 10.24
N PHE A 292 4.40 -2.63 11.19
CA PHE A 292 4.82 -2.94 12.57
C PHE A 292 3.79 -3.81 13.31
N ILE A 293 2.49 -3.66 13.02
CA ILE A 293 1.44 -4.56 13.52
C ILE A 293 1.72 -6.02 13.09
N VAL A 294 1.95 -6.28 11.79
CA VAL A 294 2.20 -7.65 11.33
C VAL A 294 3.58 -8.20 11.73
N TYR A 295 4.60 -7.34 11.87
CA TYR A 295 5.88 -7.73 12.46
C TYR A 295 5.74 -8.14 13.92
N PHE A 296 4.95 -7.41 14.71
CA PHE A 296 4.64 -7.76 16.10
C PHE A 296 3.86 -9.08 16.18
N LEU A 297 2.82 -9.27 15.35
CA LEU A 297 2.07 -10.52 15.27
C LEU A 297 2.94 -11.71 14.88
N LEU A 298 3.89 -11.55 13.95
CA LEU A 298 4.85 -12.59 13.59
C LEU A 298 5.71 -13.01 14.80
N LEU A 299 6.28 -12.06 15.53
CA LEU A 299 7.14 -12.35 16.67
C LEU A 299 6.35 -12.97 17.83
N LEU A 300 5.16 -12.43 18.13
CA LEU A 300 4.25 -12.93 19.16
C LEU A 300 3.79 -14.36 18.87
N LEU A 301 3.48 -14.68 17.62
CA LEU A 301 2.85 -15.95 17.23
C LEU A 301 3.84 -16.99 16.65
N ALA A 302 5.12 -16.65 16.46
CA ALA A 302 6.14 -17.58 15.94
C ALA A 302 6.27 -18.88 16.73
N ARG A 303 6.04 -18.83 18.05
CA ARG A 303 6.11 -19.99 18.96
C ARG A 303 4.83 -20.81 19.03
N VAL A 304 3.71 -20.38 18.41
CA VAL A 304 2.47 -21.15 18.40
C VAL A 304 2.69 -22.43 17.58
N PRO A 305 2.47 -23.64 18.16
CA PRO A 305 2.74 -24.90 17.45
C PRO A 305 1.76 -25.16 16.30
N SER A 306 0.48 -24.85 16.52
CA SER A 306 -0.62 -25.09 15.58
C SER A 306 -0.77 -23.95 14.58
N ASN A 307 -0.66 -24.27 13.29
CA ASN A 307 -0.93 -23.32 12.20
C ASN A 307 -2.38 -22.80 12.26
N GLY A 308 -3.36 -23.67 12.51
CA GLY A 308 -4.77 -23.27 12.63
C GLY A 308 -5.01 -22.31 13.80
N THR A 309 -4.40 -22.56 14.96
CA THR A 309 -4.53 -21.68 16.13
C THR A 309 -3.91 -20.31 15.86
N ARG A 310 -2.74 -20.24 15.21
CA ARG A 310 -2.14 -18.97 14.76
C ARG A 310 -3.07 -18.20 13.83
N MET A 311 -3.63 -18.86 12.82
CA MET A 311 -4.57 -18.22 11.88
C MET A 311 -5.84 -17.72 12.59
N VAL A 312 -6.40 -18.47 13.53
CA VAL A 312 -7.55 -18.01 14.33
C VAL A 312 -7.19 -16.78 15.19
N LEU A 313 -6.01 -16.75 15.82
CA LEU A 313 -5.56 -15.59 16.59
C LEU A 313 -5.41 -14.32 15.73
N VAL A 314 -4.82 -14.44 14.53
CA VAL A 314 -4.73 -13.29 13.59
C VAL A 314 -6.11 -12.90 13.04
N ALA A 315 -7.03 -13.85 12.83
CA ALA A 315 -8.40 -13.56 12.41
C ALA A 315 -9.19 -12.80 13.48
N MET A 316 -9.06 -13.17 14.75
CA MET A 316 -9.64 -12.42 15.87
C MET A 316 -9.02 -11.02 15.99
N PHE A 317 -7.69 -10.89 15.83
CA PHE A 317 -7.03 -9.58 15.82
C PHE A 317 -7.52 -8.68 14.66
N ALA A 318 -7.67 -9.24 13.46
CA ALA A 318 -8.21 -8.52 12.31
C ALA A 318 -9.65 -8.04 12.55
N ALA A 319 -10.52 -8.94 13.03
CA ALA A 319 -11.91 -8.61 13.36
C ALA A 319 -12.01 -7.52 14.44
N LEU A 320 -11.18 -7.61 15.49
CA LEU A 320 -11.06 -6.59 16.53
C LEU A 320 -10.56 -5.26 15.96
N SER A 321 -9.57 -5.27 15.07
CA SER A 321 -9.07 -4.06 14.40
C SER A 321 -10.18 -3.34 13.63
N MET A 322 -10.99 -4.08 12.86
CA MET A 322 -12.15 -3.52 12.16
C MET A 322 -13.21 -2.98 13.14
N PHE A 323 -13.52 -3.73 14.21
CA PHE A 323 -14.48 -3.32 15.23
C PHE A 323 -14.05 -2.05 16.00
N LEU A 324 -12.75 -1.78 16.11
CA LEU A 324 -12.21 -0.57 16.71
C LEU A 324 -12.04 0.60 15.71
N GLY A 325 -12.40 0.42 14.44
CA GLY A 325 -12.24 1.43 13.37
C GLY A 325 -10.88 1.42 12.66
N ALA A 326 -9.90 0.66 13.16
CA ALA A 326 -8.53 0.54 12.62
C ALA A 326 -8.49 -0.34 11.36
N TRP A 327 -9.07 0.18 10.27
CA TRP A 327 -9.20 -0.46 8.97
C TRP A 327 -7.84 -0.84 8.36
N ASN A 328 -6.79 -0.05 8.59
CA ASN A 328 -5.43 -0.40 8.18
C ASN A 328 -4.91 -1.64 8.93
N GLY A 329 -5.12 -1.71 10.26
CA GLY A 329 -4.81 -2.89 11.07
C GLY A 329 -5.54 -4.15 10.58
N PHE A 330 -6.80 -4.01 10.19
CA PHE A 330 -7.56 -5.08 9.52
C PHE A 330 -6.93 -5.48 8.18
N CYS A 331 -6.64 -4.54 7.27
CA CYS A 331 -6.08 -4.83 5.95
C CYS A 331 -4.74 -5.57 6.05
N PHE A 332 -3.80 -5.07 6.85
CA PHE A 332 -2.50 -5.71 7.04
C PHE A 332 -2.64 -7.12 7.66
N SER A 333 -3.47 -7.29 8.67
CA SER A 333 -3.66 -8.58 9.36
C SER A 333 -4.38 -9.60 8.48
N THR A 334 -5.32 -9.18 7.64
CA THR A 334 -5.99 -10.06 6.68
C THR A 334 -5.10 -10.40 5.48
N GLY A 335 -4.18 -9.51 5.09
CA GLY A 335 -3.08 -9.84 4.20
C GLY A 335 -2.19 -10.96 4.74
N MET A 336 -1.81 -10.87 6.02
CA MET A 336 -1.07 -11.92 6.73
C MET A 336 -1.83 -13.26 6.77
N LEU A 337 -3.14 -13.23 7.02
CA LEU A 337 -4.00 -14.43 6.96
C LEU A 337 -4.01 -15.07 5.57
N LEU A 338 -4.15 -14.26 4.52
CA LEU A 338 -4.19 -14.75 3.15
C LEU A 338 -2.84 -15.36 2.73
N ALA A 339 -1.72 -14.85 3.23
CA ALA A 339 -0.41 -15.46 3.04
C ALA A 339 -0.31 -16.83 3.72
N ASP A 340 -0.73 -16.94 4.99
CA ASP A 340 -0.70 -18.21 5.74
C ASP A 340 -1.68 -19.25 5.15
N PHE A 341 -2.81 -18.79 4.62
CA PHE A 341 -3.79 -19.61 3.91
C PHE A 341 -3.26 -20.15 2.57
N ASN A 342 -2.65 -19.29 1.74
CA ASN A 342 -2.05 -19.74 0.48
C ASN A 342 -0.89 -20.73 0.74
N LEU A 343 -0.04 -20.47 1.74
CA LEU A 343 1.02 -21.43 2.14
C LEU A 343 0.43 -22.78 2.61
N ALA A 344 -0.71 -22.76 3.32
CA ALA A 344 -1.43 -23.98 3.66
C ALA A 344 -1.99 -24.72 2.42
N GLN A 345 -2.44 -23.99 1.40
CA GLN A 345 -2.84 -24.60 0.12
C GLN A 345 -1.65 -25.21 -0.62
N GLU A 346 -0.49 -24.54 -0.64
CA GLU A 346 0.73 -25.05 -1.27
C GLU A 346 1.21 -26.37 -0.63
N GLU A 347 1.26 -26.43 0.71
CA GLU A 347 1.58 -27.65 1.46
C GLU A 347 0.60 -28.81 1.17
N ASN A 348 -0.69 -28.52 1.10
CA ASN A 348 -1.71 -29.52 0.78
C ASN A 348 -1.72 -29.93 -0.70
N SER A 349 -1.31 -29.04 -1.61
CA SER A 349 -1.28 -29.31 -3.06
C SER A 349 -0.06 -30.12 -3.50
N ALA A 350 0.98 -30.18 -2.66
CA ALA A 350 2.04 -31.18 -2.78
C ALA A 350 1.52 -32.62 -2.61
N ILE A 351 0.31 -32.80 -2.06
CA ILE A 351 -0.47 -34.04 -2.13
C ILE A 351 -1.36 -33.94 -3.39
N PRO A 352 -1.24 -34.85 -4.38
CA PRO A 352 -1.75 -34.65 -5.75
C PRO A 352 -3.28 -34.77 -5.94
N LEU A 353 -4.09 -34.50 -4.91
CA LEU A 353 -5.56 -34.55 -4.98
C LEU A 353 -6.23 -33.22 -5.40
N PHE A 354 -5.52 -32.08 -5.37
CA PHE A 354 -6.12 -30.77 -5.66
C PHE A 354 -6.08 -30.39 -7.15
N GLN A 355 -7.12 -30.82 -7.86
CA GLN A 355 -7.49 -30.31 -9.19
C GLN A 355 -7.89 -28.81 -9.14
N PRO A 356 -7.72 -28.04 -10.24
CA PRO A 356 -8.13 -26.64 -10.31
C PRO A 356 -9.63 -26.46 -9.98
N SER A 357 -9.97 -25.34 -9.35
CA SER A 357 -11.20 -25.27 -8.55
C SER A 357 -12.49 -25.53 -9.35
N ARG A 358 -13.24 -26.55 -8.90
CA ARG A 358 -14.65 -26.83 -9.27
C ARG A 358 -15.58 -25.61 -9.09
N TYR A 359 -15.10 -24.60 -8.39
CA TYR A 359 -15.77 -23.37 -8.00
C TYR A 359 -15.26 -22.11 -8.74
N SER A 360 -14.51 -22.25 -9.85
CA SER A 360 -13.99 -21.09 -10.60
C SER A 360 -15.06 -20.05 -10.96
N MET A 361 -16.30 -20.47 -11.27
CA MET A 361 -17.40 -19.53 -11.52
C MET A 361 -17.83 -18.78 -10.26
N ILE A 362 -17.86 -19.45 -9.11
CA ILE A 362 -18.18 -18.82 -7.81
C ILE A 362 -17.13 -17.76 -7.49
N TRP A 363 -15.84 -18.06 -7.64
CA TRP A 363 -14.77 -17.08 -7.42
C TRP A 363 -14.86 -15.87 -8.36
N LYS A 364 -15.27 -16.06 -9.62
CA LYS A 364 -15.52 -14.95 -10.57
C LYS A 364 -16.70 -14.08 -10.15
N ILE A 365 -17.79 -14.69 -9.66
CA ILE A 365 -18.95 -13.96 -9.14
C ILE A 365 -18.58 -13.17 -7.88
N ILE A 366 -17.89 -13.79 -6.92
CA ILE A 366 -17.43 -13.12 -5.69
C ILE A 366 -16.48 -11.96 -6.05
N PHE A 367 -15.55 -12.14 -6.99
CA PHE A 367 -14.69 -11.05 -7.46
C PHE A 367 -15.50 -9.93 -8.11
N ALA A 368 -16.49 -10.23 -8.95
CA ALA A 368 -17.32 -9.21 -9.58
C ALA A 368 -18.13 -8.40 -8.55
N VAL A 369 -18.65 -9.05 -7.49
CA VAL A 369 -19.30 -8.38 -6.36
C VAL A 369 -18.28 -7.55 -5.56
N ALA A 370 -17.08 -8.06 -5.29
CA ALA A 370 -16.05 -7.31 -4.59
C ALA A 370 -15.61 -6.07 -5.39
N PHE A 371 -15.45 -6.20 -6.71
CA PHE A 371 -15.15 -5.10 -7.63
C PHE A 371 -16.28 -4.07 -7.68
N TYR A 372 -17.55 -4.49 -7.65
CA TYR A 372 -18.68 -3.58 -7.48
C TYR A 372 -18.59 -2.76 -6.19
N VAL A 373 -18.26 -3.43 -5.08
CA VAL A 373 -18.11 -2.82 -3.74
C VAL A 373 -16.84 -1.95 -3.63
N ALA A 374 -15.81 -2.20 -4.43
CA ALA A 374 -14.61 -1.34 -4.48
C ALA A 374 -14.97 0.10 -4.91
N GLY A 375 -15.92 0.22 -5.84
CA GLY A 375 -16.51 1.49 -6.24
C GLY A 375 -17.63 1.98 -5.31
N PHE A 376 -17.63 1.69 -4.01
CA PHE A 376 -18.55 2.33 -3.07
C PHE A 376 -18.18 3.83 -2.90
N PRO A 377 -19.11 4.80 -2.94
CA PRO A 377 -18.82 6.22 -2.75
C PRO A 377 -18.22 6.56 -1.37
N THR A 378 -17.37 7.58 -1.29
CA THR A 378 -16.81 8.04 0.00
C THR A 378 -17.91 8.62 0.90
N LEU A 379 -17.74 8.48 2.22
CA LEU A 379 -18.55 9.11 3.26
C LEU A 379 -17.79 10.21 4.02
N SER A 380 -16.63 10.68 3.51
CA SER A 380 -15.82 11.71 4.16
C SER A 380 -16.47 13.11 4.26
N TYR A 381 -17.59 13.35 3.56
CA TYR A 381 -18.24 14.66 3.53
C TYR A 381 -19.69 14.59 4.04
N PRO A 382 -20.18 15.60 4.81
CA PRO A 382 -21.47 15.51 5.52
C PRO A 382 -22.66 15.19 4.63
N GLU A 383 -22.69 15.73 3.42
CA GLU A 383 -23.79 15.59 2.47
C GLU A 383 -23.92 14.13 1.97
N ALA A 384 -22.83 13.36 1.95
CA ALA A 384 -22.85 11.93 1.60
C ALA A 384 -23.76 11.11 2.53
N HIS A 385 -23.94 11.54 3.79
CA HIS A 385 -24.80 10.86 4.75
C HIS A 385 -26.31 11.15 4.58
N VAL A 386 -26.69 12.07 3.67
CA VAL A 386 -28.09 12.45 3.43
C VAL A 386 -28.53 12.31 1.97
N LEU A 387 -27.64 12.53 1.00
CA LEU A 387 -27.95 12.38 -0.42
C LEU A 387 -28.21 10.91 -0.80
N PRO A 388 -29.07 10.63 -1.80
CA PRO A 388 -29.24 9.29 -2.35
C PRO A 388 -27.94 8.68 -2.87
N MET A 389 -27.81 7.37 -2.75
CA MET A 389 -26.71 6.59 -3.30
C MET A 389 -27.24 5.46 -4.19
N PHE A 390 -27.68 5.80 -5.40
CA PHE A 390 -28.28 4.84 -6.33
C PHE A 390 -27.35 3.62 -6.54
N GLY A 391 -27.90 2.41 -6.36
CA GLY A 391 -27.15 1.14 -6.39
C GLY A 391 -26.42 0.76 -5.10
N TYR A 392 -26.06 1.74 -4.25
CA TYR A 392 -25.25 1.51 -3.05
C TYR A 392 -26.02 1.61 -1.73
N GLU A 393 -27.31 1.99 -1.74
CA GLU A 393 -28.19 2.08 -0.56
C GLU A 393 -28.11 0.87 0.38
N THR A 394 -28.21 -0.37 -0.13
CA THR A 394 -28.15 -1.57 0.71
C THR A 394 -26.78 -1.72 1.38
N LEU A 395 -25.69 -1.44 0.67
CA LEU A 395 -24.35 -1.45 1.22
C LEU A 395 -24.20 -0.37 2.29
N ARG A 396 -24.66 0.86 2.04
CA ARG A 396 -24.66 1.96 3.01
C ARG A 396 -25.43 1.60 4.28
N SER A 397 -26.63 1.04 4.14
CA SER A 397 -27.50 0.66 5.28
C SER A 397 -26.90 -0.43 6.18
N SER A 398 -25.95 -1.21 5.66
CA SER A 398 -25.28 -2.30 6.39
C SER A 398 -23.90 -1.91 6.97
N ILE A 399 -23.47 -0.65 6.81
CA ILE A 399 -22.27 -0.13 7.47
C ILE A 399 -22.56 0.10 8.96
N PRO A 400 -21.76 -0.46 9.89
CA PRO A 400 -21.91 -0.15 11.31
C PRO A 400 -21.41 1.27 11.62
N MET A 401 -22.31 2.26 11.56
CA MET A 401 -21.97 3.69 11.77
C MET A 401 -21.43 4.02 13.17
N SER A 402 -21.51 3.08 14.13
CA SER A 402 -20.91 3.21 15.46
C SER A 402 -19.40 2.96 15.51
N LEU A 403 -18.78 2.54 14.41
CA LEU A 403 -17.34 2.36 14.33
C LEU A 403 -16.63 3.72 14.36
N ASN A 404 -15.49 3.78 15.06
CA ASN A 404 -14.64 4.96 15.18
C ASN A 404 -13.84 5.16 13.88
N MET A 405 -14.50 5.64 12.83
CA MET A 405 -13.94 5.88 11.50
C MET A 405 -14.20 7.32 11.07
N GLU A 406 -13.21 7.93 10.43
CA GLU A 406 -13.33 9.25 9.77
C GLU A 406 -14.14 9.17 8.47
N ASP A 407 -13.97 8.07 7.72
CA ASP A 407 -14.75 7.75 6.53
C ASP A 407 -15.26 6.32 6.65
N HIS A 408 -16.56 6.14 6.92
CA HIS A 408 -17.15 4.81 7.10
C HIS A 408 -17.17 3.95 5.83
N SER A 409 -16.93 4.52 4.64
CA SER A 409 -16.75 3.73 3.40
C SER A 409 -15.54 2.78 3.47
N ARG A 410 -14.55 3.11 4.33
CA ARG A 410 -13.37 2.26 4.63
C ARG A 410 -13.76 0.84 5.05
N PHE A 411 -14.93 0.64 5.65
CA PHE A 411 -15.47 -0.69 5.96
C PHE A 411 -15.60 -1.55 4.70
N TRP A 412 -16.33 -1.06 3.69
CA TRP A 412 -16.58 -1.78 2.45
C TRP A 412 -15.37 -1.84 1.53
N TRP A 413 -14.59 -0.77 1.43
CA TRP A 413 -13.33 -0.76 0.68
C TRP A 413 -12.31 -1.78 1.22
N SER A 414 -12.22 -1.95 2.55
CA SER A 414 -11.32 -2.93 3.16
C SER A 414 -11.77 -4.37 2.92
N ILE A 415 -13.08 -4.65 3.04
CA ILE A 415 -13.65 -5.97 2.75
C ILE A 415 -13.49 -6.31 1.26
N SER A 416 -13.73 -5.34 0.38
CA SER A 416 -13.54 -5.47 -1.06
C SER A 416 -12.08 -5.78 -1.42
N GLY A 417 -11.12 -4.97 -0.94
CA GLY A 417 -9.70 -5.16 -1.26
C GLY A 417 -9.14 -6.52 -0.83
N LEU A 418 -9.54 -6.99 0.36
CA LEU A 418 -9.26 -8.36 0.81
C LEU A 418 -9.87 -9.41 -0.13
N THR A 419 -11.16 -9.26 -0.44
CA THR A 419 -11.92 -10.24 -1.22
C THR A 419 -11.42 -10.33 -2.66
N MET A 420 -11.09 -9.21 -3.29
CA MET A 420 -10.48 -9.16 -4.63
C MET A 420 -9.13 -9.88 -4.66
N LEU A 421 -8.27 -9.62 -3.68
CA LEU A 421 -6.95 -10.27 -3.61
C LEU A 421 -7.07 -11.78 -3.32
N PHE A 422 -8.02 -12.17 -2.46
CA PHE A 422 -8.29 -13.58 -2.18
C PHE A 422 -8.82 -14.31 -3.42
N CYS A 423 -9.84 -13.77 -4.11
CA CYS A 423 -10.35 -14.38 -5.35
C CYS A 423 -9.26 -14.49 -6.42
N THR A 424 -8.37 -13.49 -6.51
CA THR A 424 -7.19 -13.54 -7.40
C THR A 424 -6.24 -14.69 -7.02
N SER A 425 -6.01 -14.94 -5.72
CA SER A 425 -5.16 -16.07 -5.29
C SER A 425 -5.75 -17.44 -5.65
N GLN A 426 -7.09 -17.54 -5.77
CA GLN A 426 -7.82 -18.77 -6.10
C GLN A 426 -8.06 -18.99 -7.61
N LEU A 427 -7.76 -18.01 -8.47
CA LEU A 427 -8.02 -18.04 -9.91
C LEU A 427 -6.74 -17.98 -10.76
N PRO A 428 -6.27 -19.12 -11.33
CA PRO A 428 -5.08 -19.14 -12.19
C PRO A 428 -5.16 -18.17 -13.39
N SER A 429 -6.37 -17.99 -13.97
CA SER A 429 -6.60 -17.03 -15.05
C SER A 429 -6.35 -15.58 -14.62
N PHE A 430 -6.60 -15.24 -13.35
CA PHE A 430 -6.35 -13.88 -12.85
C PHE A 430 -4.88 -13.69 -12.48
N LYS A 431 -4.23 -14.71 -11.89
CA LYS A 431 -2.76 -14.68 -11.71
C LYS A 431 -2.05 -14.44 -13.04
N SER A 432 -2.40 -15.20 -14.07
CA SER A 432 -1.84 -15.06 -15.42
C SER A 432 -2.08 -13.66 -16.03
N PHE A 433 -3.24 -13.04 -15.79
CA PHE A 433 -3.50 -11.65 -16.19
C PHE A 433 -2.58 -10.65 -15.48
N PHE A 434 -2.41 -10.76 -14.15
CA PHE A 434 -1.50 -9.90 -13.39
C PHE A 434 -0.01 -10.21 -13.63
N GLU A 435 0.32 -11.41 -14.10
CA GLU A 435 1.67 -11.82 -14.52
C GLU A 435 2.03 -11.32 -15.94
N ALA A 436 1.09 -10.73 -16.68
CA ALA A 436 1.37 -10.14 -17.98
C ALA A 436 2.37 -8.97 -17.90
N ASN A 437 3.22 -8.82 -18.92
CA ASN A 437 4.31 -7.84 -18.96
C ASN A 437 3.89 -6.40 -18.60
N ILE A 438 2.70 -5.97 -19.02
CA ILE A 438 2.18 -4.62 -18.71
C ILE A 438 1.85 -4.46 -17.22
N CYS A 439 1.29 -5.50 -16.59
CA CYS A 439 0.99 -5.52 -15.16
C CYS A 439 2.29 -5.58 -14.34
N GLN A 440 3.28 -6.36 -14.79
CA GLN A 440 4.61 -6.40 -14.17
C GLN A 440 5.36 -5.06 -14.30
N TYR A 441 5.24 -4.39 -15.45
CA TYR A 441 5.75 -3.03 -15.65
C TYR A 441 5.13 -2.04 -14.67
N LEU A 442 3.79 -1.99 -14.62
CA LEU A 442 3.06 -1.14 -13.66
C LEU A 442 3.46 -1.48 -12.22
N GLY A 443 3.58 -2.76 -11.88
CA GLY A 443 4.01 -3.24 -10.56
C GLY A 443 5.42 -2.81 -10.18
N LYS A 444 6.32 -2.74 -11.16
CA LYS A 444 7.69 -2.25 -11.01
C LYS A 444 7.73 -0.75 -10.69
N ILE A 445 6.95 0.08 -11.39
CA ILE A 445 6.91 1.54 -11.15
C ILE A 445 5.88 1.98 -10.10
N ALA A 446 5.07 1.06 -9.55
CA ALA A 446 3.86 1.35 -8.78
C ALA A 446 4.03 2.38 -7.66
N PHE A 447 5.07 2.23 -6.84
CA PHE A 447 5.33 3.15 -5.72
C PHE A 447 5.77 4.54 -6.21
N SER A 448 6.60 4.60 -7.25
CA SER A 448 7.02 5.88 -7.84
C SER A 448 5.88 6.59 -8.59
N LEU A 449 4.99 5.83 -9.26
CA LEU A 449 3.76 6.35 -9.87
C LEU A 449 2.80 6.90 -8.81
N TYR A 450 2.63 6.18 -7.70
CA TYR A 450 1.84 6.64 -6.54
C TYR A 450 2.37 7.97 -6.00
N LEU A 451 3.69 8.15 -5.91
CA LEU A 451 4.27 9.40 -5.40
C LEU A 451 4.13 10.55 -6.41
N VAL A 452 4.60 10.40 -7.65
CA VAL A 452 4.84 11.59 -8.51
C VAL A 452 3.64 12.10 -9.30
N HIS A 453 2.50 11.40 -9.30
CA HIS A 453 1.39 11.78 -10.18
C HIS A 453 0.80 13.15 -9.84
N GLN A 454 0.67 13.53 -8.56
CA GLN A 454 0.21 14.87 -8.16
C GLN A 454 1.18 15.96 -8.60
N PHE A 455 2.46 15.76 -8.32
CA PHE A 455 3.51 16.67 -8.75
C PHE A 455 3.51 16.87 -10.28
N CYS A 456 3.23 15.81 -11.05
CA CYS A 456 3.08 15.91 -12.49
C CYS A 456 1.79 16.64 -12.92
N VAL A 457 0.65 16.45 -12.22
CA VAL A 457 -0.59 17.21 -12.47
C VAL A 457 -0.35 18.71 -12.28
N MET A 458 0.37 19.08 -11.23
CA MET A 458 0.76 20.45 -10.92
C MET A 458 1.68 21.07 -11.98
N LEU A 459 2.73 20.36 -12.39
CA LEU A 459 3.73 20.86 -13.34
C LEU A 459 3.22 20.90 -14.80
N PHE A 460 2.46 19.89 -15.23
CA PHE A 460 2.10 19.68 -16.64
C PHE A 460 0.59 19.58 -16.85
N GLY A 461 -0.11 18.86 -15.97
CA GLY A 461 -1.52 18.47 -16.15
C GLY A 461 -2.45 19.65 -16.38
N PHE A 462 -2.48 20.62 -15.47
CA PHE A 462 -3.36 21.79 -15.59
C PHE A 462 -3.02 22.69 -16.79
N MET A 463 -1.73 22.84 -17.13
CA MET A 463 -1.30 23.60 -18.30
C MET A 463 -1.82 22.94 -19.59
N MET A 464 -1.61 21.63 -19.73
CA MET A 464 -2.09 20.85 -20.88
C MET A 464 -3.62 20.87 -20.99
N GLN A 465 -4.32 20.78 -19.86
CA GLN A 465 -5.79 20.87 -19.83
C GLN A 465 -6.28 22.24 -20.30
N ARG A 466 -5.75 23.34 -19.73
CA ARG A 466 -6.13 24.71 -20.11
C ARG A 466 -5.86 24.98 -21.60
N PHE A 467 -4.73 24.49 -22.12
CA PHE A 467 -4.41 24.57 -23.54
C PHE A 467 -5.45 23.87 -24.42
N LEU A 468 -5.82 22.62 -24.09
CA LEU A 468 -6.81 21.86 -24.85
C LEU A 468 -8.21 22.48 -24.75
N LEU A 469 -8.65 22.89 -23.55
CA LEU A 469 -9.93 23.58 -23.38
C LEU A 469 -9.99 24.88 -24.21
N GLY A 470 -8.92 25.67 -24.21
CA GLY A 470 -8.80 26.86 -25.05
C GLY A 470 -8.84 26.55 -26.56
N LEU A 471 -8.16 25.50 -27.00
CA LEU A 471 -8.14 25.06 -28.41
C LEU A 471 -9.51 24.61 -28.92
N PHE A 472 -10.30 23.94 -28.08
CA PHE A 472 -11.66 23.50 -28.41
C PHE A 472 -12.75 24.54 -28.08
N GLY A 473 -12.40 25.69 -27.48
CA GLY A 473 -13.38 26.71 -27.05
C GLY A 473 -14.31 26.25 -25.91
N LEU A 474 -13.83 25.35 -25.05
CA LEU A 474 -14.62 24.69 -24.01
C LEU A 474 -14.38 25.31 -22.62
N ALA A 475 -15.41 25.31 -21.79
CA ALA A 475 -15.29 25.67 -20.38
C ALA A 475 -14.89 24.45 -19.52
N GLN A 476 -14.25 24.70 -18.38
CA GLN A 476 -14.01 23.67 -17.37
C GLN A 476 -15.36 23.12 -16.87
N ASN A 477 -15.44 21.80 -16.62
CA ASN A 477 -16.63 21.08 -16.18
C ASN A 477 -17.86 21.20 -17.11
N GLN A 478 -17.71 21.68 -18.35
CA GLN A 478 -18.83 21.84 -19.30
C GLN A 478 -19.52 20.52 -19.67
N GLY A 479 -18.77 19.42 -19.70
CA GLY A 479 -19.27 18.12 -20.17
C GLY A 479 -19.63 18.11 -21.65
N GLY A 480 -20.39 17.09 -22.08
CA GLY A 480 -20.72 16.86 -23.48
C GLY A 480 -19.58 16.19 -24.28
N PHE A 481 -19.86 15.85 -25.54
CA PHE A 481 -18.99 15.00 -26.37
C PHE A 481 -17.57 15.57 -26.55
N TRP A 482 -17.45 16.83 -26.99
CA TRP A 482 -16.14 17.45 -27.26
C TRP A 482 -15.29 17.63 -26.00
N TYR A 483 -15.91 17.79 -24.83
CA TYR A 483 -15.21 17.84 -23.54
C TYR A 483 -14.55 16.50 -23.21
N TRP A 484 -15.26 15.39 -23.39
CA TRP A 484 -14.70 14.05 -23.21
C TRP A 484 -13.65 13.68 -24.28
N VAL A 485 -13.81 14.17 -25.52
CA VAL A 485 -12.76 14.07 -26.54
C VAL A 485 -11.49 14.80 -26.10
N ALA A 486 -11.60 16.03 -25.60
CA ALA A 486 -10.45 16.78 -25.07
C ALA A 486 -9.79 16.08 -23.86
N CYS A 487 -10.60 15.47 -22.97
CA CYS A 487 -10.11 14.67 -21.86
C CYS A 487 -9.30 13.45 -22.33
N VAL A 488 -9.80 12.68 -23.30
CA VAL A 488 -9.07 11.52 -23.87
C VAL A 488 -7.78 11.96 -24.58
N ILE A 489 -7.82 13.07 -25.32
CA ILE A 489 -6.63 13.65 -25.97
C ILE A 489 -5.58 14.11 -24.95
N TRP A 490 -6.00 14.56 -23.77
CA TRP A 490 -5.08 14.93 -22.68
C TRP A 490 -4.42 13.71 -22.02
N TYR A 491 -5.19 12.65 -21.79
CA TYR A 491 -4.71 11.46 -21.07
C TYR A 491 -3.49 10.81 -21.75
N VAL A 492 -3.52 10.60 -23.08
CA VAL A 492 -2.42 9.91 -23.79
C VAL A 492 -1.03 10.56 -23.58
N PRO A 493 -0.81 11.86 -23.89
CA PRO A 493 0.46 12.51 -23.64
C PRO A 493 0.74 12.67 -22.14
N PHE A 494 -0.27 12.94 -21.31
CA PHE A 494 -0.05 13.16 -19.87
C PHE A 494 0.39 11.87 -19.15
N THR A 495 -0.29 10.74 -19.38
CA THR A 495 0.10 9.42 -18.87
C THR A 495 1.49 9.03 -19.36
N THR A 496 1.84 9.31 -20.62
CA THR A 496 3.19 9.06 -21.15
C THR A 496 4.27 9.82 -20.36
N ILE A 497 4.05 11.10 -20.07
CA ILE A 497 4.96 11.93 -19.26
C ILE A 497 5.06 11.37 -17.83
N VAL A 498 3.93 11.13 -17.17
CA VAL A 498 3.89 10.65 -15.78
C VAL A 498 4.58 9.29 -15.63
N PHE A 499 4.34 8.34 -16.54
CA PHE A 499 4.94 7.01 -16.49
C PHE A 499 6.44 7.06 -16.72
N ALA A 500 6.92 7.91 -17.64
CA ALA A 500 8.34 8.08 -17.89
C ALA A 500 9.05 8.74 -16.68
N ILE A 501 8.43 9.71 -16.01
CA ILE A 501 8.93 10.30 -14.76
C ILE A 501 8.93 9.25 -13.62
N ALA A 502 7.83 8.51 -13.44
CA ALA A 502 7.73 7.44 -12.44
C ALA A 502 8.80 6.36 -12.64
N ALA A 503 9.09 5.99 -13.89
CA ALA A 503 10.17 5.08 -14.24
C ALA A 503 11.57 5.61 -13.84
N GLN A 504 11.84 6.91 -14.06
CA GLN A 504 13.10 7.51 -13.60
C GLN A 504 13.18 7.59 -12.08
N VAL A 505 12.08 7.93 -11.40
CA VAL A 505 12.02 8.02 -9.94
C VAL A 505 12.20 6.64 -9.30
N GLU A 506 11.69 5.57 -9.92
CA GLU A 506 11.95 4.20 -9.45
C GLU A 506 13.44 3.87 -9.55
N ARG A 507 14.05 4.16 -10.71
CA ARG A 507 15.46 3.89 -11.00
C ARG A 507 16.44 4.72 -10.16
N LEU A 508 16.10 5.99 -9.91
CA LEU A 508 16.99 7.02 -9.35
C LEU A 508 16.69 7.38 -7.89
N VAL A 509 15.53 7.00 -7.34
CA VAL A 509 15.12 7.31 -5.96
C VAL A 509 14.67 6.07 -5.18
N ASP A 510 13.63 5.34 -5.62
CA ASP A 510 13.11 4.16 -4.87
C ASP A 510 14.17 3.05 -4.78
N ALA A 511 14.63 2.51 -5.90
CA ALA A 511 15.59 1.41 -5.90
C ALA A 511 16.94 1.78 -5.20
N PRO A 512 17.49 3.00 -5.33
CA PRO A 512 18.58 3.48 -4.48
C PRO A 512 18.25 3.53 -2.98
N SER A 513 17.05 3.98 -2.58
CA SER A 513 16.64 4.02 -1.16
C SER A 513 16.64 2.63 -0.52
N VAL A 514 16.20 1.61 -1.26
CA VAL A 514 16.25 0.19 -0.84
C VAL A 514 17.70 -0.28 -0.65
N ARG A 515 18.59 0.06 -1.60
CA ARG A 515 20.02 -0.29 -1.52
C ARG A 515 20.71 0.44 -0.34
N PHE A 516 20.41 1.71 -0.14
CA PHE A 516 20.91 2.50 0.98
C PHE A 516 20.50 1.89 2.33
N ALA A 517 19.22 1.54 2.49
CA ALA A 517 18.72 0.93 3.72
C ALA A 517 19.42 -0.40 4.05
N ARG A 518 19.69 -1.24 3.04
CA ARG A 518 20.45 -2.49 3.19
C ARG A 518 21.92 -2.23 3.53
N TRP A 519 22.58 -1.32 2.82
CA TRP A 519 23.97 -0.93 3.09
C TRP A 519 24.16 -0.41 4.52
N LEU A 520 23.21 0.40 5.01
CA LEU A 520 23.25 0.96 6.36
C LEU A 520 23.13 -0.14 7.43
N GLU A 521 22.22 -1.10 7.21
CA GLU A 521 22.07 -2.27 8.08
C GLU A 521 23.33 -3.13 8.12
N GLU A 522 23.91 -3.44 6.95
CA GLU A 522 25.16 -4.18 6.83
C GLU A 522 26.32 -3.46 7.54
N LYS A 523 26.38 -2.11 7.49
CA LYS A 523 27.35 -1.33 8.27
C LYS A 523 27.12 -1.43 9.77
N CYS A 524 25.87 -1.34 10.25
CA CYS A 524 25.55 -1.53 11.67
C CYS A 524 25.94 -2.93 12.17
N LEU A 525 25.64 -3.98 11.40
CA LEU A 525 25.98 -5.37 11.75
C LEU A 525 27.49 -5.62 11.75
N ASN A 526 28.24 -5.05 10.80
CA ASN A 526 29.70 -5.18 10.78
C ASN A 526 30.38 -4.41 11.92
N MET A 527 29.84 -3.25 12.34
CA MET A 527 30.34 -2.57 13.55
C MET A 527 30.12 -3.43 14.80
N TYR A 528 28.98 -4.10 14.93
CA TYR A 528 28.72 -5.02 16.03
C TYR A 528 29.69 -6.21 16.04
N ARG A 529 29.92 -6.86 14.90
CA ARG A 529 30.89 -7.98 14.76
C ARG A 529 32.33 -7.60 15.09
N ASN A 530 32.72 -6.34 14.90
CA ASN A 530 34.06 -5.85 15.22
C ASN A 530 34.21 -5.45 16.71
N LEU A 531 33.13 -5.47 17.49
CA LEU A 531 33.09 -5.17 18.93
C LEU A 531 32.90 -6.43 19.79
N SER A 532 32.51 -7.55 19.17
CA SER A 532 32.31 -8.88 19.78
C SER A 532 33.50 -9.80 19.54
#